data_AF-A0A7C7A208-F1
#
_entry.id   AF-A0A7C7A208-F1
#
_cell.length_a   1.000
_cell.length_b   1.000
_cell.length_c   1.000
_cell.angle_alpha   90.00
_cell.angle_beta   90.00
_cell.angle_gamma   90.00
#
_symmetry.space_group_name_H-M   'P 1'
#
loop_
_entity.id
_entity.type
_entity.pdbx_description
1 polymer ?
#
loop_
_entity_poly.entity_id
_entity_poly.type
_entity_poly.pdbx_seq_one_letter_code
_entity_poly.pdbx_strand_id
1 'polypeptide(L)'
;MIEEQPKYANLKVVGVGGGGTNAVNRMIDIGIKGVDFICVNTDAQALNLSRAPVKLQIGENITRGLGAGANPEIGERAAEESREIITEHLEGADMIFITAGMGGGTGTGGAPIIAQIAREVGALTVGVVTKPFSFEGRRRMNVAIYGIEKLKDCVDTLIVIPNDRLLQVAPRNTSIIDAFRMADDVLRHGVQGISDLVCVPGLINLDFADVRTVMMDTGSALMGIGIGQGEDRAKEAALQAIQSPLLETSIDGAKGVLMNITGGPDLGLFEVNEAAEIIIQAADPDANIIFGAVIDENLKDTVQITVIATGFDSTAPRKIYRLEDDRVTIDTKDLFEVPTFLRKVKSSEKPK
;
A
#
# COMPACT_ATOMS: atom_id res chain seq x y z
N MET A 1 -18.10 17.40 -34.46
CA MET A 1 -17.96 16.24 -33.56
C MET A 1 -17.08 16.73 -32.43
N ILE A 2 -17.64 16.92 -31.24
CA ILE A 2 -16.83 17.20 -30.05
C ILE A 2 -16.18 15.86 -29.74
N GLU A 3 -14.86 15.75 -29.91
CA GLU A 3 -14.12 14.62 -29.39
C GLU A 3 -14.37 14.58 -27.88
N GLU A 4 -15.15 13.60 -27.41
CA GLU A 4 -15.18 13.26 -25.99
C GLU A 4 -13.75 12.85 -25.62
N GLN A 5 -13.03 13.75 -24.97
CA GLN A 5 -11.75 13.38 -24.37
C GLN A 5 -12.01 12.26 -23.36
N PRO A 6 -11.18 11.20 -23.36
CA PRO A 6 -11.30 10.15 -22.35
C PRO A 6 -11.25 10.79 -20.96
N LYS A 7 -12.32 10.61 -20.18
CA LYS A 7 -12.37 11.06 -18.78
C LYS A 7 -11.44 10.15 -17.98
N TYR A 8 -10.20 10.60 -17.78
CA TYR A 8 -9.31 10.00 -16.80
C TYR A 8 -9.83 10.29 -15.40
N ALA A 9 -9.71 9.31 -14.50
CA ALA A 9 -10.07 9.49 -13.10
C ALA A 9 -9.19 10.59 -12.49
N ASN A 10 -9.79 11.48 -11.72
CA ASN A 10 -9.10 12.55 -11.02
C ASN A 10 -8.54 12.04 -9.68
N LEU A 11 -7.24 11.77 -9.64
CA LEU A 11 -6.54 11.26 -8.46
C LEU A 11 -5.83 12.41 -7.74
N LYS A 12 -6.01 12.49 -6.42
CA LYS A 12 -5.28 13.43 -5.55
C LYS A 12 -4.50 12.69 -4.47
N VAL A 13 -3.30 13.16 -4.15
CA VAL A 13 -2.51 12.68 -3.00
C VAL A 13 -2.33 13.81 -2.00
N VAL A 14 -2.76 13.56 -0.78
CA VAL A 14 -2.72 14.51 0.33
C VAL A 14 -1.70 14.04 1.37
N GLY A 15 -0.55 14.71 1.42
CA GLY A 15 0.48 14.50 2.42
C GLY A 15 0.20 15.30 3.69
N VAL A 16 -0.08 14.62 4.80
CA VAL A 16 -0.47 15.26 6.07
C VAL A 16 0.66 15.24 7.09
N GLY A 17 1.04 16.43 7.56
CA GLY A 17 2.15 16.63 8.49
C GLY A 17 3.52 16.38 7.84
N GLY A 18 4.58 16.38 8.66
CA GLY A 18 5.96 16.27 8.16
C GLY A 18 6.27 14.99 7.37
N GLY A 19 5.89 13.83 7.91
CA GLY A 19 6.12 12.54 7.23
C GLY A 19 5.35 12.42 5.91
N GLY A 20 4.08 12.82 5.89
CA GLY A 20 3.29 12.83 4.65
C GLY A 20 3.84 13.82 3.62
N THR A 21 4.28 15.00 4.05
CA THR A 21 4.92 16.00 3.18
C THR A 21 6.21 15.46 2.56
N ASN A 22 7.03 14.75 3.33
CA ASN A 22 8.26 14.13 2.83
C ASN A 22 7.97 13.05 1.77
N ALA A 23 6.98 12.18 2.03
CA ALA A 23 6.55 11.18 1.06
C ALA A 23 6.04 11.83 -0.25
N VAL A 24 5.23 12.90 -0.16
CA VAL A 24 4.77 13.65 -1.34
C VAL A 24 5.94 14.28 -2.10
N ASN A 25 6.89 14.92 -1.41
CA ASN A 25 8.09 15.47 -2.06
C ASN A 25 8.83 14.38 -2.84
N ARG A 26 8.94 13.17 -2.26
CA ARG A 26 9.60 12.03 -2.90
C ARG A 26 8.84 11.52 -4.12
N MET A 27 7.50 11.48 -4.06
CA MET A 27 6.63 11.14 -5.20
C MET A 27 6.82 12.12 -6.37
N ILE A 28 6.92 13.42 -6.07
CA ILE A 28 7.16 14.47 -7.07
C ILE A 28 8.55 14.34 -7.68
N ASP A 29 9.58 14.07 -6.86
CA ASP A 29 10.96 13.94 -7.30
C ASP A 29 11.18 12.77 -8.25
N ILE A 30 10.43 11.68 -8.05
CA ILE A 30 10.45 10.50 -8.93
C ILE A 30 9.55 10.70 -10.16
N GLY A 31 8.64 11.68 -10.12
CA GLY A 31 7.81 12.06 -11.26
C GLY A 31 6.59 11.17 -11.47
N ILE A 32 5.89 10.79 -10.38
CA ILE A 32 4.59 10.14 -10.50
C ILE A 32 3.63 11.05 -11.29
N LYS A 33 2.96 10.47 -12.29
CA LYS A 33 2.09 11.20 -13.24
C LYS A 33 0.61 10.93 -12.95
N GLY A 34 -0.24 11.83 -13.43
CA GLY A 34 -1.70 11.68 -13.36
C GLY A 34 -2.28 11.83 -11.95
N VAL A 35 -1.56 12.53 -11.07
CA VAL A 35 -1.96 12.74 -9.68
C VAL A 35 -1.70 14.18 -9.27
N ASP A 36 -2.68 14.81 -8.64
CA ASP A 36 -2.53 16.14 -8.05
C ASP A 36 -2.00 16.04 -6.61
N PHE A 37 -0.90 16.72 -6.33
CA PHE A 37 -0.25 16.69 -5.02
C PHE A 37 -0.65 17.86 -4.13
N ILE A 38 -1.10 17.54 -2.92
CA ILE A 38 -1.48 18.49 -1.87
C ILE A 38 -0.66 18.18 -0.62
N CYS A 39 -0.02 19.18 -0.04
CA CYS A 39 0.61 19.06 1.28
C CYS A 39 -0.17 19.87 2.32
N VAL A 40 -0.48 19.24 3.45
CA VAL A 40 -1.24 19.83 4.55
C VAL A 40 -0.41 19.79 5.81
N ASN A 41 -0.14 20.95 6.41
CA ASN A 41 0.66 21.00 7.64
C ASN A 41 0.29 22.20 8.52
N THR A 42 0.47 22.02 9.84
CA THR A 42 0.38 23.11 10.83
C THR A 42 1.69 23.89 10.95
N ASP A 43 2.80 23.31 10.49
CA ASP A 43 4.12 23.93 10.51
C ASP A 43 4.37 24.65 9.17
N ALA A 44 4.42 25.98 9.22
CA ALA A 44 4.61 26.82 8.05
C ALA A 44 6.02 26.68 7.44
N GLN A 45 7.04 26.42 8.27
CA GLN A 45 8.42 26.26 7.79
C GLN A 45 8.55 24.95 7.00
N ALA A 46 8.02 23.87 7.55
CA ALA A 46 8.00 22.58 6.86
C ALA A 46 7.21 22.66 5.55
N LEU A 47 6.08 23.37 5.54
CA LEU A 47 5.23 23.51 4.35
C LEU A 47 5.90 24.35 3.25
N ASN A 48 6.68 25.38 3.60
CA ASN A 48 7.45 26.16 2.63
C ASN A 48 8.48 25.32 1.86
N LEU A 49 9.05 24.30 2.51
CA LEU A 49 9.98 23.35 1.90
C LEU A 49 9.29 22.29 1.02
N SER A 50 7.96 22.20 1.06
CA SER A 50 7.21 21.28 0.20
C SER A 50 7.38 21.63 -1.28
N ARG A 51 7.47 20.59 -2.11
CA ARG A 51 7.48 20.67 -3.57
C ARG A 51 6.09 20.53 -4.17
N ALA A 52 5.07 20.24 -3.36
CA ALA A 52 3.70 20.13 -3.83
C ALA A 52 3.20 21.47 -4.42
N PRO A 53 2.47 21.45 -5.56
CA PRO A 53 1.85 22.63 -6.13
C PRO A 53 0.86 23.29 -5.17
N VAL A 54 0.11 22.47 -4.43
CA VAL A 54 -0.87 22.93 -3.45
C VAL A 54 -0.33 22.73 -2.04
N LYS A 55 -0.35 23.80 -1.24
CA LYS A 55 0.16 23.84 0.12
C LYS A 55 -0.89 24.45 1.03
N LEU A 56 -1.43 23.65 1.94
CA LEU A 56 -2.46 24.08 2.87
C LEU A 56 -1.87 24.16 4.28
N GLN A 57 -1.74 25.39 4.77
CA GLN A 57 -1.44 25.61 6.17
C GLN A 57 -2.74 25.50 6.96
N ILE A 58 -2.77 24.66 7.99
CA ILE A 58 -3.97 24.43 8.80
C ILE A 58 -3.76 24.87 10.25
N GLY A 59 -4.85 25.30 10.91
CA GLY A 59 -4.85 25.69 12.31
C GLY A 59 -3.95 26.88 12.63
N GLU A 60 -3.98 27.91 11.78
CA GLU A 60 -3.19 29.13 11.97
C GLU A 60 -3.51 29.80 13.32
N ASN A 61 -4.79 29.85 13.71
CA ASN A 61 -5.20 30.46 14.96
C ASN A 61 -4.77 29.64 16.19
N ILE A 62 -4.67 28.32 16.04
CA ILE A 62 -4.31 27.39 17.13
C ILE A 62 -2.79 27.31 17.31
N THR A 63 -2.05 27.15 16.22
CA THR A 63 -0.62 26.80 16.25
C THR A 63 0.29 27.98 15.95
N ARG A 64 -0.24 29.06 15.37
CA ARG A 64 0.53 30.22 14.87
C ARG A 64 1.62 29.81 13.88
N GLY A 65 1.41 28.72 13.14
CA GLY A 65 2.34 28.18 12.15
C GLY A 65 3.54 27.42 12.74
N LEU A 66 3.53 27.10 14.04
CA LEU A 66 4.66 26.44 14.74
C LEU A 66 4.51 24.92 14.87
N GLY A 67 3.46 24.35 14.28
CA GLY A 67 3.20 22.91 14.38
C GLY A 67 2.36 22.49 15.59
N ALA A 68 1.95 21.22 15.60
CA ALA A 68 1.06 20.66 16.62
C ALA A 68 1.79 20.14 17.90
N GLY A 69 3.11 20.30 18.00
CA GLY A 69 3.87 19.92 19.21
C GLY A 69 3.74 18.44 19.62
N ALA A 70 3.64 17.53 18.65
CA ALA A 70 3.37 16.10 18.85
C ALA A 70 2.05 15.78 19.60
N ASN A 71 1.10 16.73 19.65
CA ASN A 71 -0.24 16.53 20.20
C ASN A 71 -1.26 16.29 19.07
N PRO A 72 -1.86 15.08 18.97
CA PRO A 72 -2.88 14.77 17.98
C PRO A 72 -4.12 15.65 18.08
N GLU A 73 -4.57 16.01 19.28
CA GLU A 73 -5.78 16.83 19.46
C GLU A 73 -5.62 18.22 18.84
N ILE A 74 -4.40 18.77 18.84
CA ILE A 74 -4.09 20.03 18.16
C ILE A 74 -4.17 19.83 16.65
N GLY A 75 -3.66 18.71 16.12
CA GLY A 75 -3.75 18.39 14.69
C GLY A 75 -5.20 18.21 14.22
N GLU A 76 -6.03 17.53 15.03
CA GLU A 76 -7.46 17.31 14.79
C GLU A 76 -8.21 18.65 14.74
N ARG A 77 -8.04 19.50 15.76
CA ARG A 77 -8.67 20.83 15.80
C ARG A 77 -8.19 21.75 14.68
N ALA A 78 -6.92 21.66 14.30
CA ALA A 78 -6.36 22.44 13.21
C ALA A 78 -6.98 22.07 11.85
N ALA A 79 -7.19 20.78 11.61
CA ALA A 79 -7.85 20.30 10.40
C ALA A 79 -9.33 20.71 10.39
N GLU A 80 -10.02 20.61 11.53
CA GLU A 80 -11.43 21.02 11.65
C GLU A 80 -11.62 22.53 11.47
N GLU A 81 -10.72 23.36 12.02
CA GLU A 81 -10.70 24.82 11.77
C GLU A 81 -10.59 25.14 10.28
N SER A 82 -9.89 24.30 9.52
CA SER A 82 -9.58 24.51 8.11
C SER A 82 -10.43 23.64 7.19
N ARG A 83 -11.58 23.15 7.66
CA ARG A 83 -12.43 22.20 6.94
C ARG A 83 -12.89 22.72 5.58
N GLU A 84 -13.32 23.98 5.52
CA GLU A 84 -13.82 24.59 4.28
C GLU A 84 -12.75 24.63 3.18
N ILE A 85 -11.55 25.12 3.50
CA ILE A 85 -10.45 25.20 2.52
C ILE A 85 -9.95 23.81 2.11
N ILE A 86 -9.95 22.83 3.03
CA ILE A 86 -9.63 21.44 2.67
C ILE A 86 -10.67 20.91 1.69
N THR A 87 -11.96 21.12 1.95
CA THR A 87 -13.06 20.65 1.10
C THR A 87 -12.91 21.18 -0.33
N GLU A 88 -12.70 22.49 -0.49
CA GLU A 88 -12.51 23.14 -1.80
C GLU A 88 -11.39 22.47 -2.62
N HIS A 89 -10.29 22.09 -1.98
CA HIS A 89 -9.17 21.45 -2.67
C HIS A 89 -9.38 19.96 -2.94
N LEU A 90 -10.30 19.30 -2.23
CA LEU A 90 -10.62 17.88 -2.43
C LEU A 90 -11.77 17.66 -3.42
N GLU A 91 -12.65 18.65 -3.61
CA GLU A 91 -13.78 18.57 -4.55
C GLU A 91 -13.37 18.12 -5.97
N GLY A 92 -14.25 17.33 -6.57
CA GLY A 92 -14.09 16.80 -7.94
C GLY A 92 -13.04 15.69 -8.08
N ALA A 93 -12.47 15.18 -6.98
CA ALA A 93 -11.62 14.00 -7.00
C ALA A 93 -12.46 12.72 -7.07
N ASP A 94 -12.07 11.78 -7.93
CA ASP A 94 -12.64 10.44 -7.96
C ASP A 94 -12.00 9.56 -6.88
N MET A 95 -10.70 9.80 -6.61
CA MET A 95 -9.92 9.07 -5.62
C MET A 95 -8.93 9.98 -4.89
N ILE A 96 -8.85 9.80 -3.57
CA ILE A 96 -7.95 10.56 -2.71
C ILE A 96 -7.10 9.61 -1.88
N PHE A 97 -5.78 9.73 -2.04
CA PHE A 97 -4.80 9.09 -1.18
C PHE A 97 -4.42 10.00 -0.03
N ILE A 98 -4.48 9.51 1.19
CA ILE A 98 -4.06 10.25 2.38
C ILE A 98 -2.82 9.59 2.92
N THR A 99 -1.69 10.30 2.86
CA THR A 99 -0.41 9.79 3.35
C THR A 99 0.07 10.56 4.57
N ALA A 100 0.44 9.82 5.62
CA ALA A 100 0.89 10.39 6.87
C ALA A 100 1.84 9.46 7.63
N GLY A 101 2.83 10.07 8.30
CA GLY A 101 3.62 9.38 9.32
C GLY A 101 2.93 9.47 10.68
N MET A 102 2.46 8.34 11.20
CA MET A 102 1.68 8.30 12.43
C MET A 102 2.57 8.41 13.67
N GLY A 103 2.00 8.92 14.76
CA GLY A 103 2.70 9.14 16.02
C GLY A 103 3.14 10.58 16.26
N GLY A 104 3.05 11.45 15.25
CA GLY A 104 3.16 12.90 15.41
C GLY A 104 1.86 13.55 15.89
N GLY A 105 1.80 14.89 15.83
CA GLY A 105 0.57 15.64 16.13
C GLY A 105 -0.31 15.83 14.90
N THR A 106 0.21 16.54 13.90
CA THR A 106 -0.53 16.94 12.69
C THR A 106 -1.01 15.75 11.85
N GLY A 107 -0.12 14.81 11.51
CA GLY A 107 -0.48 13.63 10.72
C GLY A 107 -1.52 12.77 11.45
N THR A 108 -1.24 12.41 12.70
CA THR A 108 -2.11 11.55 13.51
C THR A 108 -3.50 12.13 13.75
N GLY A 109 -3.60 13.43 14.04
CA GLY A 109 -4.87 14.09 14.33
C GLY A 109 -5.61 14.62 13.11
N GLY A 110 -4.88 15.12 12.12
CA GLY A 110 -5.45 15.75 10.94
C GLY A 110 -5.85 14.77 9.84
N ALA A 111 -5.12 13.66 9.66
CA ALA A 111 -5.42 12.70 8.60
C ALA A 111 -6.83 12.11 8.69
N PRO A 112 -7.37 11.72 9.88
CA PRO A 112 -8.76 11.26 9.99
C PRO A 112 -9.79 12.31 9.56
N ILE A 113 -9.59 13.57 9.92
CA ILE A 113 -10.51 14.66 9.54
C ILE A 113 -10.50 14.88 8.02
N ILE A 114 -9.30 14.91 7.43
CA ILE A 114 -9.15 15.02 5.96
C ILE A 114 -9.79 13.82 5.26
N ALA A 115 -9.69 12.63 5.83
CA ALA A 115 -10.33 11.42 5.29
C ALA A 115 -11.86 11.49 5.34
N GLN A 116 -12.43 12.00 6.42
CA GLN A 116 -13.87 12.24 6.50
C GLN A 116 -14.34 13.22 5.41
N ILE A 117 -13.62 14.33 5.23
CA ILE A 117 -13.93 15.31 4.18
C ILE A 117 -13.83 14.66 2.79
N ALA A 118 -12.79 13.86 2.53
CA ALA A 118 -12.60 13.13 1.28
C ALA A 118 -13.79 12.20 0.96
N ARG A 119 -14.33 11.50 1.96
CA ARG A 119 -15.53 10.66 1.81
C ARG A 119 -16.80 11.49 1.58
N GLU A 120 -16.94 12.63 2.27
CA GLU A 120 -18.08 13.54 2.12
C GLU A 120 -18.17 14.14 0.71
N VAL A 121 -17.04 14.40 0.06
CA VAL A 121 -17.00 14.83 -1.35
C VAL A 121 -17.22 13.68 -2.35
N GLY A 122 -17.38 12.43 -1.86
CA GLY A 122 -17.71 11.26 -2.66
C GLY A 122 -16.52 10.51 -3.27
N ALA A 123 -15.29 10.85 -2.89
CA ALA A 123 -14.09 10.21 -3.43
C ALA A 123 -13.80 8.86 -2.76
N LEU A 124 -13.29 7.91 -3.53
CA LEU A 124 -12.68 6.68 -2.98
C LEU A 124 -11.46 7.07 -2.16
N THR A 125 -11.52 6.85 -0.85
CA THR A 125 -10.53 7.36 0.10
C THR A 125 -9.62 6.24 0.59
N VAL A 126 -8.33 6.33 0.27
CA VAL A 126 -7.31 5.34 0.65
C VAL A 126 -6.28 5.96 1.57
N GLY A 127 -6.18 5.46 2.80
CA GLY A 127 -5.13 5.84 3.74
C GLY A 127 -3.87 5.00 3.51
N VAL A 128 -2.71 5.63 3.32
CA VAL A 128 -1.40 4.96 3.24
C VAL A 128 -0.49 5.57 4.31
N VAL A 129 -0.35 4.88 5.44
CA VAL A 129 0.28 5.46 6.64
C VAL A 129 1.37 4.58 7.22
N THR A 130 2.35 5.19 7.89
CA THR A 130 3.43 4.46 8.56
C THR A 130 3.28 4.47 10.09
N LYS A 131 3.58 3.34 10.74
CA LYS A 131 3.86 3.30 12.19
C LYS A 131 5.32 3.72 12.41
N PRO A 132 5.63 4.45 13.49
CA PRO A 132 7.00 4.91 13.77
C PRO A 132 7.92 3.72 14.05
N PHE A 133 9.23 3.93 13.94
CA PHE A 133 10.21 2.94 14.39
C PHE A 133 10.13 2.75 15.91
N SER A 134 10.41 1.53 16.39
CA SER A 134 10.46 1.22 17.81
C SER A 134 11.43 2.11 18.58
N PHE A 135 12.54 2.54 17.96
CA PHE A 135 13.53 3.44 18.58
C PHE A 135 13.01 4.86 18.81
N GLU A 136 11.94 5.29 18.14
CA GLU A 136 11.33 6.60 18.36
C GLU A 136 10.52 6.67 19.68
N GLY A 137 10.31 5.51 20.31
CA GLY A 137 9.79 5.38 21.65
C GLY A 137 8.31 5.01 21.73
N ARG A 138 7.95 4.35 22.83
CA ARG A 138 6.61 3.79 23.08
C ARG A 138 5.49 4.83 23.03
N ARG A 139 5.75 6.07 23.49
CA ARG A 139 4.75 7.14 23.44
C ARG A 139 4.33 7.44 21.99
N ARG A 140 5.28 7.52 21.06
CA ARG A 140 5.03 7.78 19.64
C ARG A 140 4.23 6.64 19.02
N MET A 141 4.59 5.39 19.34
CA MET A 141 3.86 4.20 18.89
C MET A 141 2.40 4.19 19.38
N ASN A 142 2.15 4.49 20.67
CA ASN A 142 0.79 4.51 21.21
C ASN A 142 -0.08 5.59 20.53
N VAL A 143 0.50 6.76 20.29
CA VAL A 143 -0.15 7.84 19.53
C VAL A 143 -0.47 7.39 18.10
N ALA A 144 0.46 6.67 17.46
CA ALA A 144 0.25 6.15 16.11
C ALA A 144 -0.91 5.16 16.05
N ILE A 145 -0.96 4.19 16.97
CA ILE A 145 -2.04 3.20 17.05
C ILE A 145 -3.39 3.89 17.22
N TYR A 146 -3.47 4.86 18.13
CA TYR A 146 -4.70 5.65 18.35
C TYR A 146 -5.19 6.35 17.07
N GLY A 147 -4.28 7.01 16.34
CA GLY A 147 -4.65 7.69 15.10
C GLY A 147 -5.01 6.72 13.97
N ILE A 148 -4.37 5.55 13.91
CA ILE A 148 -4.66 4.51 12.91
C ILE A 148 -6.08 3.96 13.11
N GLU A 149 -6.49 3.68 14.35
CA GLU A 149 -7.85 3.24 14.66
C GLU A 149 -8.88 4.31 14.26
N LYS A 150 -8.65 5.58 14.60
CA LYS A 150 -9.51 6.69 14.14
C LYS A 150 -9.58 6.79 12.62
N LEU A 151 -8.43 6.68 11.94
CA LEU A 151 -8.36 6.82 10.49
C LEU A 151 -9.09 5.67 9.78
N LYS A 152 -9.04 4.45 10.34
CA LYS A 152 -9.68 3.26 9.78
C LYS A 152 -11.18 3.45 9.57
N ASP A 153 -11.86 4.11 10.51
CA ASP A 153 -13.30 4.39 10.42
C ASP A 153 -13.63 5.50 9.38
N CYS A 154 -12.60 6.22 8.92
CA CYS A 154 -12.73 7.39 8.06
C CYS A 154 -12.28 7.14 6.61
N VAL A 155 -11.81 5.94 6.27
CA VAL A 155 -11.31 5.58 4.93
C VAL A 155 -12.02 4.34 4.42
N ASP A 156 -12.03 4.14 3.09
CA ASP A 156 -12.54 2.92 2.48
C ASP A 156 -11.53 1.78 2.58
N THR A 157 -10.24 2.10 2.41
CA THR A 157 -9.11 1.20 2.59
C THR A 157 -7.97 1.88 3.35
N LEU A 158 -7.36 1.16 4.29
CA LEU A 158 -6.22 1.60 5.08
C LEU A 158 -5.03 0.64 4.94
N ILE A 159 -3.97 1.10 4.29
CA ILE A 159 -2.67 0.43 4.21
C ILE A 159 -1.78 0.95 5.34
N VAL A 160 -1.38 0.06 6.23
CA VAL A 160 -0.54 0.40 7.38
C VAL A 160 0.83 -0.24 7.23
N ILE A 161 1.87 0.59 7.17
CA ILE A 161 3.25 0.17 6.96
C ILE A 161 4.02 0.27 8.30
N PRO A 162 4.41 -0.85 8.91
CA PRO A 162 5.27 -0.84 10.10
C PRO A 162 6.73 -0.54 9.75
N ASN A 163 7.25 0.63 10.13
CA ASN A 163 8.64 1.01 9.83
C ASN A 163 9.69 0.03 10.37
N ASP A 164 9.39 -0.69 11.45
CA ASP A 164 10.29 -1.73 11.99
C ASP A 164 10.56 -2.87 11.00
N ARG A 165 9.67 -3.11 10.03
CA ARG A 165 9.88 -4.11 8.98
C ARG A 165 10.93 -3.69 7.97
N LEU A 166 11.10 -2.38 7.79
CA LEU A 166 12.15 -1.83 6.92
C LEU A 166 13.53 -2.16 7.48
N LEU A 167 13.68 -2.28 8.81
CA LEU A 167 14.94 -2.68 9.44
C LEU A 167 15.34 -4.13 9.17
N GLN A 168 14.39 -5.00 8.80
CA GLN A 168 14.67 -6.41 8.49
C GLN A 168 15.32 -6.58 7.12
N VAL A 169 15.03 -5.64 6.21
CA VAL A 169 15.56 -5.62 4.84
C VAL A 169 16.68 -4.59 4.64
N ALA A 170 16.86 -3.67 5.60
CA ALA A 170 17.91 -2.66 5.55
C ALA A 170 19.31 -3.25 5.85
N PRO A 171 20.35 -2.85 5.11
CA PRO A 171 21.74 -3.15 5.44
C PRO A 171 22.11 -2.70 6.87
N ARG A 172 22.98 -3.44 7.56
CA ARG A 172 23.37 -3.12 8.95
C ARG A 172 24.00 -1.72 9.14
N ASN A 173 24.55 -1.13 8.09
CA ASN A 173 25.17 0.19 8.08
C ASN A 173 24.22 1.32 7.62
N THR A 174 22.91 1.05 7.56
CA THR A 174 21.91 2.05 7.14
C THR A 174 21.87 3.22 8.12
N SER A 175 21.96 4.44 7.60
CA SER A 175 21.88 5.65 8.41
C SER A 175 20.42 5.95 8.80
N ILE A 176 20.21 6.80 9.81
CA ILE A 176 18.85 7.25 10.19
C ILE A 176 18.16 7.96 9.02
N ILE A 177 18.91 8.75 8.25
CA ILE A 177 18.36 9.47 7.09
C ILE A 177 17.88 8.47 6.03
N ASP A 178 18.67 7.43 5.76
CA ASP A 178 18.32 6.41 4.78
C ASP A 178 17.15 5.55 5.27
N ALA A 179 17.06 5.27 6.57
CA ALA A 179 15.91 4.55 7.14
C ALA A 179 14.59 5.31 6.95
N PHE A 180 14.56 6.63 7.18
CA PHE A 180 13.37 7.44 6.90
C PHE A 180 13.08 7.54 5.40
N ARG A 181 14.11 7.62 4.54
CA ARG A 181 13.92 7.56 3.09
C ARG A 181 13.30 6.25 2.64
N MET A 182 13.68 5.12 3.25
CA MET A 182 13.03 3.83 2.98
C MET A 182 11.54 3.87 3.34
N ALA A 183 11.16 4.52 4.44
CA ALA A 183 9.76 4.67 4.82
C ALA A 183 8.99 5.54 3.81
N ASP A 184 9.58 6.64 3.37
CA ASP A 184 9.02 7.51 2.33
C ASP A 184 8.87 6.76 1.00
N ASP A 185 9.84 5.92 0.63
CA ASP A 185 9.80 5.10 -0.58
C ASP A 185 8.69 4.04 -0.52
N VAL A 186 8.43 3.44 0.65
CA VAL A 186 7.29 2.49 0.79
C VAL A 186 5.94 3.21 0.71
N LEU A 187 5.79 4.40 1.31
CA LEU A 187 4.59 5.22 1.14
C LEU A 187 4.35 5.56 -0.35
N ARG A 188 5.44 5.92 -1.05
CA ARG A 188 5.43 6.17 -2.49
C ARG A 188 4.98 4.94 -3.28
N HIS A 189 5.53 3.76 -3.00
CA HIS A 189 5.12 2.53 -3.68
C HIS A 189 3.63 2.20 -3.46
N GLY A 190 3.09 2.46 -2.27
CA GLY A 190 1.66 2.23 -1.99
C GLY A 190 0.74 3.11 -2.82
N VAL A 191 1.11 4.39 -3.01
CA VAL A 191 0.37 5.30 -3.90
C VAL A 191 0.60 4.92 -5.37
N GLN A 192 1.86 4.76 -5.77
CA GLN A 192 2.24 4.48 -7.15
C GLN A 192 1.61 3.19 -7.66
N GLY A 193 1.62 2.13 -6.85
CA GLY A 193 1.09 0.82 -7.23
C GLY A 193 -0.37 0.89 -7.68
N ILE A 194 -1.16 1.80 -7.12
CA ILE A 194 -2.57 2.01 -7.49
C ILE A 194 -2.71 3.10 -8.56
N SER A 195 -1.97 4.21 -8.45
CA SER A 195 -2.07 5.29 -9.43
C SER A 195 -1.64 4.84 -10.82
N ASP A 196 -0.62 3.99 -10.93
CA ASP A 196 -0.12 3.51 -12.22
C ASP A 196 -1.14 2.61 -12.92
N LEU A 197 -1.96 1.88 -12.16
CA LEU A 197 -3.04 1.05 -12.72
C LEU A 197 -4.18 1.87 -13.35
N VAL A 198 -4.37 3.11 -12.90
CA VAL A 198 -5.49 3.97 -13.30
C VAL A 198 -5.06 5.04 -14.30
N CYS A 199 -3.88 5.64 -14.09
CA CYS A 199 -3.43 6.83 -14.82
C CYS A 199 -2.41 6.54 -15.91
N VAL A 200 -1.66 5.45 -15.82
CA VAL A 200 -0.64 5.12 -16.81
C VAL A 200 -1.21 4.14 -17.82
N PRO A 201 -1.17 4.43 -19.14
CA PRO A 201 -1.53 3.46 -20.15
C PRO A 201 -0.62 2.23 -20.05
N GLY A 202 -1.19 1.12 -19.57
CA GLY A 202 -0.57 -0.19 -19.52
C GLY A 202 -0.87 -1.04 -20.76
N LEU A 203 -0.22 -2.20 -20.84
CA LEU A 203 -0.58 -3.25 -21.79
C LEU A 203 -1.98 -3.82 -21.49
N ILE A 204 -2.32 -3.86 -20.20
CA ILE A 204 -3.61 -4.29 -19.68
C ILE A 204 -4.09 -3.16 -18.78
N ASN A 205 -4.95 -2.32 -19.34
CA ASN A 205 -5.57 -1.22 -18.62
C ASN A 205 -6.74 -1.76 -17.80
N LEU A 206 -6.81 -1.33 -16.55
CA LEU A 206 -7.95 -1.51 -15.68
C LEU A 206 -8.83 -0.27 -15.75
N ASP A 207 -10.13 -0.44 -15.54
CA ASP A 207 -10.99 0.72 -15.32
C ASP A 207 -10.99 1.12 -13.84
N PHE A 208 -11.39 2.36 -13.57
CA PHE A 208 -11.46 2.85 -12.19
C PHE A 208 -12.56 2.15 -11.38
N ALA A 209 -13.58 1.58 -12.05
CA ALA A 209 -14.68 0.89 -11.37
C ALA A 209 -14.23 -0.44 -10.77
N ASP A 210 -13.31 -1.14 -11.43
CA ASP A 210 -12.66 -2.36 -10.93
C ASP A 210 -11.89 -2.04 -9.64
N VAL A 211 -11.00 -1.05 -9.69
CA VAL A 211 -10.22 -0.61 -8.51
C VAL A 211 -11.15 -0.19 -7.37
N ARG A 212 -12.19 0.57 -7.67
CA ARG A 212 -13.21 0.98 -6.69
C ARG A 212 -13.92 -0.22 -6.07
N THR A 213 -14.26 -1.25 -6.85
CA THR A 213 -14.96 -2.43 -6.35
C THR A 213 -14.12 -3.23 -5.35
N VAL A 214 -12.80 -3.30 -5.56
CA VAL A 214 -11.89 -4.03 -4.64
C VAL A 214 -11.45 -3.19 -3.44
N MET A 215 -11.47 -1.86 -3.52
CA MET A 215 -10.99 -1.00 -2.42
C MET A 215 -12.10 -0.30 -1.62
N MET A 216 -13.34 -0.32 -2.08
CA MET A 216 -14.44 0.33 -1.36
C MET A 216 -14.83 -0.46 -0.10
N ASP A 217 -14.88 0.23 1.05
CA ASP A 217 -15.28 -0.29 2.36
C ASP A 217 -14.59 -1.61 2.79
N THR A 218 -13.34 -1.85 2.38
CA THR A 218 -12.60 -3.09 2.76
C THR A 218 -11.89 -3.00 4.10
N GLY A 219 -11.73 -1.80 4.65
CA GLY A 219 -11.08 -1.59 5.93
C GLY A 219 -9.57 -1.72 5.82
N SER A 220 -8.98 -2.78 6.36
CA SER A 220 -7.52 -2.93 6.43
C SER A 220 -6.97 -3.65 5.20
N ALA A 221 -5.86 -3.14 4.67
CA ALA A 221 -5.14 -3.71 3.54
C ALA A 221 -3.65 -3.91 3.86
N LEU A 222 -3.06 -4.88 3.17
CA LEU A 222 -1.64 -5.19 3.24
C LEU A 222 -1.01 -4.98 1.86
N MET A 223 0.23 -4.51 1.85
CA MET A 223 0.99 -4.28 0.62
C MET A 223 2.26 -5.13 0.62
N GLY A 224 2.47 -5.87 -0.45
CA GLY A 224 3.69 -6.58 -0.76
C GLY A 224 4.35 -6.00 -2.01
N ILE A 225 5.67 -5.88 -1.99
CA ILE A 225 6.47 -5.43 -3.13
C ILE A 225 7.58 -6.44 -3.35
N GLY A 226 7.77 -6.84 -4.61
CA GLY A 226 8.87 -7.69 -5.02
C GLY A 226 9.53 -7.16 -6.28
N ILE A 227 10.85 -7.35 -6.37
CA ILE A 227 11.65 -6.92 -7.51
C ILE A 227 12.51 -8.10 -7.95
N GLY A 228 12.44 -8.45 -9.23
CA GLY A 228 13.22 -9.53 -9.82
C GLY A 228 14.00 -9.05 -11.04
N GLN A 229 15.10 -9.75 -11.34
CA GLN A 229 15.99 -9.46 -12.47
C GLN A 229 16.48 -10.78 -13.10
N GLY A 230 16.78 -10.78 -14.39
CA GLY A 230 17.27 -11.97 -15.11
C GLY A 230 16.15 -12.81 -15.73
N GLU A 231 16.42 -14.10 -15.96
CA GLU A 231 15.51 -15.01 -16.70
C GLU A 231 14.20 -15.29 -15.95
N ASP A 232 14.26 -15.49 -14.62
CA ASP A 232 13.10 -15.78 -13.77
C ASP A 232 12.55 -14.53 -13.06
N ARG A 233 12.83 -13.32 -13.60
CA ARG A 233 12.54 -12.04 -12.93
C ARG A 233 11.09 -11.87 -12.47
N ALA A 234 10.11 -12.27 -13.27
CA ALA A 234 8.70 -12.10 -12.90
C ALA A 234 8.27 -13.08 -11.79
N LYS A 235 8.75 -14.33 -11.87
CA LYS A 235 8.54 -15.37 -10.85
C LYS A 235 9.16 -14.95 -9.51
N GLU A 236 10.40 -14.50 -9.52
CA GLU A 236 11.10 -14.02 -8.33
C GLU A 236 10.43 -12.80 -7.72
N ALA A 237 10.01 -11.84 -8.55
CA ALA A 237 9.26 -10.66 -8.10
C ALA A 237 7.93 -11.05 -7.45
N ALA A 238 7.20 -12.01 -8.02
CA ALA A 238 5.93 -12.48 -7.46
C ALA A 238 6.13 -13.16 -6.10
N LEU A 239 7.14 -14.04 -5.98
CA LEU A 239 7.49 -14.71 -4.72
C LEU A 239 7.91 -13.71 -3.65
N GLN A 240 8.75 -12.72 -4.01
CA GLN A 240 9.14 -11.67 -3.07
C GLN A 240 7.95 -10.81 -2.64
N ALA A 241 7.01 -10.52 -3.54
CA ALA A 241 5.83 -9.71 -3.21
C ALA A 241 4.94 -10.42 -2.18
N ILE A 242 4.64 -11.71 -2.38
CA ILE A 242 3.81 -12.49 -1.43
C ILE A 242 4.53 -12.84 -0.11
N GLN A 243 5.87 -12.82 -0.11
CA GLN A 243 6.70 -13.04 1.09
C GLN A 243 7.23 -11.72 1.68
N SER A 244 6.73 -10.57 1.21
CA SER A 244 7.28 -9.28 1.57
C SER A 244 7.15 -9.05 3.09
N PRO A 245 8.20 -8.59 3.78
CA PRO A 245 8.14 -8.28 5.22
C PRO A 245 7.11 -7.20 5.59
N LEU A 246 6.62 -6.47 4.59
CA LEU A 246 5.55 -5.47 4.72
C LEU A 246 4.17 -6.12 4.92
N LEU A 247 4.00 -7.37 4.51
CA LEU A 247 2.82 -8.17 4.79
C LEU A 247 2.91 -8.65 6.25
N GLU A 248 2.20 -8.00 7.18
CA GLU A 248 2.14 -8.44 8.59
C GLU A 248 1.56 -9.87 8.73
N THR A 249 0.74 -10.28 7.76
CA THR A 249 0.08 -11.57 7.65
C THR A 249 0.23 -12.08 6.22
N SER A 250 0.09 -13.40 6.02
CA SER A 250 0.02 -13.97 4.66
C SER A 250 -1.09 -13.29 3.84
N ILE A 251 -0.93 -13.27 2.51
CA ILE A 251 -2.00 -12.94 1.55
C ILE A 251 -3.16 -13.95 1.61
N ASP A 252 -2.93 -15.12 2.21
CA ASP A 252 -3.95 -16.14 2.46
C ASP A 252 -5.17 -15.55 3.19
N GLY A 253 -6.37 -15.80 2.65
CA GLY A 253 -7.64 -15.28 3.14
C GLY A 253 -8.00 -13.85 2.71
N ALA A 254 -7.22 -13.22 1.81
CA ALA A 254 -7.61 -11.97 1.19
C ALA A 254 -8.72 -12.19 0.16
N LYS A 255 -9.87 -11.51 0.33
CA LYS A 255 -11.03 -11.59 -0.59
C LYS A 255 -10.90 -10.68 -1.81
N GLY A 256 -10.00 -9.70 -1.76
CA GLY A 256 -9.70 -8.81 -2.87
C GLY A 256 -8.20 -8.63 -3.02
N VAL A 257 -7.67 -8.75 -4.24
CA VAL A 257 -6.26 -8.57 -4.53
C VAL A 257 -6.10 -7.66 -5.73
N LEU A 258 -5.37 -6.57 -5.57
CA LEU A 258 -4.88 -5.75 -6.67
C LEU A 258 -3.43 -6.15 -6.94
N MET A 259 -3.11 -6.48 -8.19
CA MET A 259 -1.77 -6.81 -8.63
C MET A 259 -1.37 -5.88 -9.78
N ASN A 260 -0.28 -5.16 -9.58
CA ASN A 260 0.37 -4.35 -10.61
C ASN A 260 1.73 -4.94 -10.95
N ILE A 261 1.93 -5.29 -12.22
CA ILE A 261 3.20 -5.75 -12.76
C ILE A 261 3.79 -4.62 -13.61
N THR A 262 4.93 -4.09 -13.20
CA THR A 262 5.66 -3.05 -13.93
C THR A 262 6.97 -3.62 -14.46
N GLY A 263 7.22 -3.49 -15.76
CA GLY A 263 8.44 -3.97 -16.40
C GLY A 263 8.83 -3.14 -17.60
N GLY A 264 9.97 -3.49 -18.21
CA GLY A 264 10.44 -2.85 -19.43
C GLY A 264 9.60 -3.21 -20.66
N PRO A 265 9.88 -2.57 -21.81
CA PRO A 265 9.22 -2.90 -23.09
C PRO A 265 9.40 -4.35 -23.55
N ASP A 266 10.33 -5.07 -22.94
CA ASP A 266 10.63 -6.48 -23.16
C ASP A 266 9.81 -7.43 -22.26
N LEU A 267 8.90 -6.90 -21.42
CA LEU A 267 8.03 -7.70 -20.55
C LEU A 267 7.16 -8.66 -21.38
N GLY A 268 7.41 -9.96 -21.21
CA GLY A 268 6.72 -11.01 -21.96
C GLY A 268 5.38 -11.44 -21.35
N LEU A 269 4.46 -11.92 -22.20
CA LEU A 269 3.18 -12.48 -21.75
C LEU A 269 3.33 -13.69 -20.83
N PHE A 270 4.32 -14.57 -21.09
CA PHE A 270 4.57 -15.75 -20.27
C PHE A 270 5.04 -15.38 -18.85
N GLU A 271 5.91 -14.37 -18.75
CA GLU A 271 6.41 -13.84 -17.48
C GLU A 271 5.25 -13.29 -16.63
N VAL A 272 4.38 -12.52 -17.27
CA VAL A 272 3.16 -11.98 -16.66
C VAL A 272 2.23 -13.09 -16.18
N ASN A 273 1.99 -14.11 -17.00
CA ASN A 273 1.11 -15.23 -16.63
C ASN A 273 1.67 -16.05 -15.47
N GLU A 274 2.97 -16.35 -15.46
CA GLU A 274 3.60 -17.09 -14.36
C GLU A 274 3.53 -16.32 -13.04
N ALA A 275 3.81 -15.02 -13.06
CA ALA A 275 3.68 -14.17 -11.88
C ALA A 275 2.23 -14.13 -11.35
N ALA A 276 1.25 -14.01 -12.25
CA ALA A 276 -0.16 -14.01 -11.89
C ALA A 276 -0.59 -15.33 -11.24
N GLU A 277 -0.21 -16.47 -11.82
CA GLU A 277 -0.54 -17.80 -11.27
C GLU A 277 -0.02 -17.99 -9.83
N ILE A 278 1.20 -17.53 -9.54
CA ILE A 278 1.80 -17.61 -8.19
C ILE A 278 0.97 -16.83 -7.17
N ILE A 279 0.52 -15.63 -7.54
CA ILE A 279 -0.26 -14.76 -6.65
C ILE A 279 -1.68 -15.30 -6.48
N ILE A 280 -2.31 -15.80 -7.54
CA ILE A 280 -3.63 -16.44 -7.50
C ILE A 280 -3.61 -17.67 -6.59
N GLN A 281 -2.57 -18.50 -6.68
CA GLN A 281 -2.44 -19.70 -5.83
C GLN A 281 -2.20 -19.37 -4.34
N ALA A 282 -1.69 -18.18 -4.05
CA ALA A 282 -1.43 -17.72 -2.68
C ALA A 282 -2.63 -17.00 -2.03
N ALA A 283 -3.58 -16.54 -2.84
CA ALA A 283 -4.80 -15.87 -2.38
C ALA A 283 -5.94 -16.85 -2.09
N ASP A 284 -7.06 -16.34 -1.56
CA ASP A 284 -8.26 -17.15 -1.38
C ASP A 284 -8.81 -17.64 -2.74
N PRO A 285 -9.28 -18.90 -2.88
CA PRO A 285 -9.83 -19.41 -4.14
C PRO A 285 -11.01 -18.60 -4.71
N ASP A 286 -11.77 -17.93 -3.83
CA ASP A 286 -12.90 -17.08 -4.19
C ASP A 286 -12.52 -15.58 -4.19
N ALA A 287 -11.22 -15.25 -4.13
CA ALA A 287 -10.75 -13.87 -4.15
C ALA A 287 -11.06 -13.18 -5.48
N ASN A 288 -11.54 -11.94 -5.41
CA ASN A 288 -11.61 -11.06 -6.57
C ASN A 288 -10.22 -10.48 -6.88
N ILE A 289 -9.59 -10.97 -7.94
CA ILE A 289 -8.22 -10.60 -8.31
C ILE A 289 -8.27 -9.67 -9.52
N ILE A 290 -7.76 -8.46 -9.33
CA ILE A 290 -7.61 -7.46 -10.36
C ILE A 290 -6.14 -7.37 -10.73
N PHE A 291 -5.88 -7.39 -12.04
CA PHE A 291 -4.54 -7.45 -12.58
C PHE A 291 -4.32 -6.37 -13.63
N GLY A 292 -3.24 -5.61 -13.49
CA GLY A 292 -2.75 -4.70 -14.52
C GLY A 292 -1.26 -4.86 -14.78
N ALA A 293 -0.87 -4.51 -16.01
CA ALA A 293 0.52 -4.54 -16.47
C ALA A 293 0.90 -3.20 -17.09
N VAL A 294 1.95 -2.59 -16.55
CA VAL A 294 2.44 -1.26 -16.93
C VAL A 294 3.86 -1.38 -17.50
N ILE A 295 4.12 -0.63 -18.58
CA ILE A 295 5.46 -0.55 -19.17
C ILE A 295 6.14 0.73 -18.67
N ASP A 296 7.32 0.56 -18.06
CA ASP A 296 8.20 1.65 -17.66
C ASP A 296 9.55 1.48 -18.38
N GLU A 297 9.87 2.39 -19.29
CA GLU A 297 11.13 2.37 -20.07
C GLU A 297 12.38 2.50 -19.19
N ASN A 298 12.24 2.99 -17.94
CA ASN A 298 13.36 3.06 -17.00
C ASN A 298 13.70 1.70 -16.38
N LEU A 299 12.72 0.79 -16.34
CA LEU A 299 12.91 -0.59 -15.91
C LEU A 299 13.40 -1.36 -17.13
N LYS A 300 14.70 -1.66 -17.19
CA LYS A 300 15.29 -2.49 -18.25
C LYS A 300 14.96 -3.96 -17.98
N ASP A 301 15.96 -4.73 -17.57
CA ASP A 301 15.83 -6.16 -17.29
C ASP A 301 15.15 -6.45 -15.93
N THR A 302 14.41 -5.49 -15.37
CA THR A 302 13.83 -5.55 -14.03
C THR A 302 12.32 -5.59 -14.10
N VAL A 303 11.71 -6.49 -13.33
CA VAL A 303 10.26 -6.54 -13.11
C VAL A 303 9.98 -6.23 -11.66
N GLN A 304 9.07 -5.28 -11.43
CA GLN A 304 8.55 -4.93 -10.12
C GLN A 304 7.09 -5.36 -10.05
N ILE A 305 6.73 -6.09 -8.99
CA ILE A 305 5.35 -6.50 -8.72
C ILE A 305 4.92 -5.90 -7.41
N THR A 306 3.78 -5.21 -7.44
CA THR A 306 3.12 -4.67 -6.25
C THR A 306 1.80 -5.40 -6.08
N VAL A 307 1.59 -5.97 -4.88
CA VAL A 307 0.38 -6.69 -4.51
C VAL A 307 -0.27 -5.96 -3.35
N ILE A 308 -1.55 -5.64 -3.47
CA ILE A 308 -2.37 -5.04 -2.41
C ILE A 308 -3.51 -5.99 -2.12
N ALA A 309 -3.48 -6.58 -0.93
CA ALA A 309 -4.47 -7.53 -0.46
C ALA A 309 -5.43 -6.82 0.49
N THR A 310 -6.73 -7.03 0.29
CA THR A 310 -7.85 -6.39 0.99
C THR A 310 -8.88 -7.44 1.41
N GLY A 311 -9.80 -7.06 2.30
CA GLY A 311 -10.92 -7.93 2.66
C GLY A 311 -10.54 -9.16 3.48
N PHE A 312 -9.49 -9.05 4.31
CA PHE A 312 -9.13 -10.10 5.27
C PHE A 312 -10.26 -10.31 6.29
N ASP A 313 -10.65 -11.57 6.52
CA ASP A 313 -11.71 -11.88 7.48
C ASP A 313 -11.34 -11.45 8.90
N SER A 314 -12.05 -10.45 9.43
CA SER A 314 -11.92 -9.96 10.80
C SER A 314 -12.34 -10.98 11.88
N THR A 315 -12.82 -12.16 11.49
CA THR A 315 -13.39 -13.20 12.35
C THR A 315 -12.49 -14.42 12.55
N ALA A 316 -11.35 -14.54 11.86
CA ALA A 316 -10.40 -15.60 12.15
C ALA A 316 -9.54 -15.21 13.37
N PRO A 317 -9.49 -16.02 14.45
CA PRO A 317 -8.64 -15.70 15.60
C PRO A 317 -7.19 -15.60 15.14
N ARG A 318 -6.54 -14.45 15.40
CA ARG A 318 -5.11 -14.24 15.21
C ARG A 318 -4.34 -15.40 15.85
N LYS A 319 -3.90 -16.37 15.05
CA LYS A 319 -2.95 -17.39 15.50
C LYS A 319 -1.61 -16.68 15.68
N ILE A 320 -1.38 -16.20 16.90
CA ILE A 320 -0.06 -15.77 17.34
C ILE A 320 0.80 -17.03 17.35
N TYR A 321 1.65 -17.20 16.34
CA TYR A 321 2.72 -18.18 16.41
C TYR A 321 3.72 -17.69 17.47
N ARG A 322 3.57 -18.19 18.70
CA ARG A 322 4.66 -18.15 19.68
C ARG A 322 5.71 -19.15 19.20
N LEU A 323 6.86 -18.64 18.78
CA LEU A 323 8.07 -19.45 18.69
C LEU A 323 8.52 -19.71 20.13
N GLU A 324 8.03 -20.81 20.71
CA GLU A 324 8.66 -21.44 21.88
C GLU A 324 9.39 -22.70 21.38
N ASP A 325 10.64 -22.78 21.82
CA ASP A 325 11.65 -23.75 21.44
C ASP A 325 11.31 -25.17 21.97
N ASP A 326 11.87 -26.17 21.28
CA ASP A 326 12.00 -27.59 21.63
C ASP A 326 10.85 -28.62 21.35
N ARG A 327 11.12 -29.37 20.26
CA ARG A 327 10.98 -30.83 20.04
C ARG A 327 9.58 -31.45 19.84
N VAL A 328 9.19 -31.56 18.57
CA VAL A 328 8.23 -32.57 18.10
C VAL A 328 9.00 -33.75 17.50
N THR A 329 8.94 -34.91 18.15
CA THR A 329 9.28 -36.21 17.53
C THR A 329 8.20 -36.58 16.53
N ILE A 330 8.55 -36.68 15.25
CA ILE A 330 7.66 -37.13 14.18
C ILE A 330 7.74 -38.67 14.11
N ASP A 331 6.61 -39.36 14.29
CA ASP A 331 6.45 -40.78 13.99
C ASP A 331 6.30 -40.95 12.47
N THR A 332 7.23 -41.66 11.83
CA THR A 332 7.40 -41.70 10.36
C THR A 332 6.65 -42.85 9.69
N LYS A 333 5.59 -43.39 10.29
CA LYS A 333 4.91 -44.57 9.74
C LYS A 333 3.91 -44.33 8.63
N ASP A 334 3.41 -43.11 8.43
CA ASP A 334 2.27 -42.87 7.51
C ASP A 334 2.63 -42.10 6.22
N LEU A 335 3.92 -41.93 5.91
CA LEU A 335 4.35 -41.12 4.74
C LEU A 335 4.48 -41.86 3.40
N PHE A 336 4.01 -43.11 3.30
CA PHE A 336 3.99 -43.85 2.04
C PHE A 336 2.67 -44.60 1.81
N GLU A 337 1.55 -43.88 1.75
CA GLU A 337 0.38 -44.37 1.02
C GLU A 337 0.22 -43.62 -0.29
N VAL A 338 0.51 -44.33 -1.39
CA VAL A 338 0.26 -43.85 -2.75
C VAL A 338 -1.26 -43.77 -2.96
N PRO A 339 -1.81 -42.64 -3.43
CA PRO A 339 -3.25 -42.47 -3.64
C PRO A 339 -3.87 -43.55 -4.55
N THR A 340 -5.06 -43.99 -4.17
CA THR A 340 -5.77 -45.16 -4.75
C THR A 340 -6.00 -45.08 -6.26
N PHE A 341 -5.99 -43.88 -6.85
CA PHE A 341 -6.23 -43.64 -8.28
C PHE A 341 -5.00 -43.91 -9.19
N LEU A 342 -3.80 -44.09 -8.64
CA LEU A 342 -2.57 -44.44 -9.39
C LEU A 342 -2.42 -45.94 -9.67
N ARG A 343 -3.34 -46.79 -9.19
CA ARG A 343 -3.30 -48.25 -9.38
C ARG A 343 -3.88 -48.64 -10.75
N LYS A 344 -3.19 -48.31 -11.84
CA LYS A 344 -3.57 -48.78 -13.18
C LYS A 344 -3.30 -50.28 -13.37
N VAL A 345 -4.31 -50.91 -13.96
CA VAL A 345 -4.52 -52.31 -14.35
C VAL A 345 -3.30 -52.94 -15.04
N LYS A 346 -2.83 -54.07 -14.51
CA LYS A 346 -2.01 -55.04 -15.25
C LYS A 346 -2.85 -56.32 -15.47
N SER A 347 -3.25 -56.58 -16.70
CA SER A 347 -3.65 -57.91 -17.15
C SER A 347 -3.32 -58.10 -18.63
N SER A 348 -3.08 -59.37 -19.00
CA SER A 348 -2.72 -59.95 -20.30
C SER A 348 -1.33 -59.58 -20.85
N GLU A 349 -0.47 -60.47 -21.36
CA GLU A 349 -0.30 -61.94 -21.43
C GLU A 349 1.03 -62.11 -22.21
N LYS A 350 2.08 -62.79 -21.70
CA LYS A 350 2.58 -64.15 -22.09
C LYS A 350 3.11 -64.29 -23.55
N PRO A 351 3.89 -65.34 -23.91
CA PRO A 351 5.13 -65.87 -23.33
C PRO A 351 6.19 -66.27 -24.40
N LYS A 352 7.38 -66.70 -23.92
CA LYS A 352 8.49 -67.39 -24.62
C LYS A 352 9.37 -66.59 -25.59
#